data_AF-A0A924NA60-F1
#
_entry.id   AF-A0A924NA60-F1
#
_cell.length_a   1.000
_cell.length_b   1.000
_cell.length_c   1.000
_cell.angle_alpha   90.00
_cell.angle_beta   90.00
_cell.angle_gamma   90.00
#
_symmetry.space_group_name_H-M   'P 1'
#
loop_
_entity.id
_entity.type
_entity.pdbx_description
1 polymer ?
#
loop_
_entity_poly.entity_id
_entity_poly.type
_entity_poly.pdbx_seq_one_letter_code
_entity_poly.pdbx_strand_id
1 'polypeptide(L)'
;MSSLAPTSGRAYLSDIVRHNAEALADAIRHCDELGIGAFRINSQILPLATHPASGYHLRDMDEDGSITAAFQQAGHLAAELDIRLSFHPDQFVVLNSERPEVVTASLQEMHMQADLASLIGADVLTLHAGSSAGGLAESLIRLERGIEQLAAPARERLGLENDDRRFPPTS
;
A
#
# COMPACT_ATOMS: atom_id res chain seq x y z
N MET A 1 -18.32 11.68 -20.30
CA MET A 1 -17.01 11.37 -19.68
C MET A 1 -16.00 11.31 -20.80
N SER A 2 -15.16 12.34 -20.93
CA SER A 2 -14.19 12.42 -22.01
C SER A 2 -13.04 11.46 -21.69
N SER A 3 -12.94 10.38 -22.47
CA SER A 3 -11.81 9.46 -22.42
C SER A 3 -10.58 10.20 -22.94
N LEU A 4 -9.65 10.56 -22.04
CA LEU A 4 -8.33 11.04 -22.43
C LEU A 4 -7.67 9.99 -23.33
N ALA A 5 -6.99 10.43 -24.39
CA ALA A 5 -6.23 9.52 -25.25
C ALA A 5 -5.23 8.72 -24.39
N PRO A 6 -4.94 7.44 -24.71
CA PRO A 6 -4.13 6.55 -23.87
C PRO A 6 -2.79 7.16 -23.41
N THR A 7 -2.14 7.93 -24.28
CA THR A 7 -0.88 8.65 -23.98
C THR A 7 -1.08 9.81 -23.01
N SER A 8 -2.19 10.55 -23.10
CA SER A 8 -2.52 11.65 -22.19
C SER A 8 -2.92 11.15 -20.80
N GLY A 9 -3.55 9.97 -20.70
CA GLY A 9 -3.91 9.37 -19.42
C GLY A 9 -2.70 8.92 -18.60
N ARG A 10 -1.70 8.30 -19.25
CA ARG A 10 -0.48 7.84 -18.57
C ARG A 10 0.39 9.00 -18.10
N ALA A 11 0.56 10.04 -18.92
CA ALA A 11 1.28 11.24 -18.51
C ALA A 11 0.60 11.93 -17.32
N TYR A 12 -0.73 12.05 -17.34
CA TYR A 12 -1.50 12.62 -16.23
C TYR A 12 -1.34 11.83 -14.92
N LEU A 13 -1.42 10.49 -14.99
CA LEU A 13 -1.17 9.65 -13.81
C LEU A 13 0.28 9.79 -13.32
N SER A 14 1.25 9.91 -14.23
CA SER A 14 2.68 10.07 -13.88
C SER A 14 2.89 11.37 -13.09
N ASP A 15 2.27 12.47 -13.54
CA ASP A 15 2.28 13.74 -12.82
C ASP A 15 1.64 13.64 -11.42
N ILE A 16 0.51 12.93 -11.29
CA ILE A 16 -0.13 12.70 -9.98
C ILE A 16 0.79 11.90 -9.06
N VAL A 17 1.41 10.83 -9.56
CA VAL A 17 2.28 9.98 -8.75
C VAL A 17 3.52 10.76 -8.29
N ARG A 18 4.12 11.58 -9.17
CA ARG A 18 5.23 12.48 -8.78
C ARG A 18 4.78 13.46 -7.70
N HIS A 19 3.63 14.10 -7.89
CA HIS A 19 3.08 15.03 -6.91
C HIS A 19 2.80 14.37 -5.55
N ASN A 20 2.30 13.13 -5.56
CA ASN A 20 2.09 12.35 -4.35
C ASN A 20 3.42 12.06 -3.61
N ALA A 21 4.51 11.79 -4.33
CA ALA A 21 5.83 11.60 -3.73
C ALA A 21 6.37 12.89 -3.09
N GLU A 22 6.20 14.03 -3.76
CA GLU A 22 6.55 15.35 -3.22
C GLU A 22 5.73 15.69 -1.96
N ALA A 23 4.41 15.46 -2.02
CA ALA A 23 3.51 15.68 -0.89
C ALA A 23 3.83 14.77 0.31
N LEU A 24 4.33 13.55 0.07
CA LEU A 24 4.82 12.68 1.14
C LEU A 24 6.01 13.31 1.86
N ALA A 25 6.98 13.87 1.12
CA ALA A 25 8.10 14.58 1.73
C ALA A 25 7.65 15.79 2.55
N ASP A 26 6.66 16.55 2.07
CA ASP A 26 6.08 17.67 2.81
C ASP A 26 5.37 17.22 4.10
N ALA A 27 4.61 16.12 4.03
CA ALA A 27 3.96 15.54 5.21
C ALA A 27 4.97 15.08 6.26
N ILE A 28 6.10 14.50 5.82
CA ILE A 28 7.20 14.10 6.70
C ILE A 28 7.82 15.32 7.39
N ARG A 29 8.14 16.40 6.65
CA ARG A 29 8.64 17.65 7.28
C ARG A 29 7.66 18.19 8.31
N HIS A 30 6.37 18.17 8.00
CA HIS A 30 5.36 18.66 8.91
C HIS A 30 5.22 17.78 10.17
N CYS A 31 5.41 16.47 10.04
CA CYS A 31 5.48 15.58 11.21
C CYS A 31 6.63 15.98 12.14
N ASP A 32 7.83 16.24 11.60
CA ASP A 32 8.98 16.71 12.38
C ASP A 32 8.72 18.05 13.07
N GLU A 33 8.18 19.03 12.35
CA GLU A 33 7.79 20.34 12.90
C GLU A 33 6.82 20.24 14.09
N LEU A 34 5.95 19.21 14.07
CA LEU A 34 4.97 18.95 15.13
C LEU A 34 5.46 17.96 16.20
N GLY A 35 6.67 17.40 16.07
CA GLY A 35 7.19 16.37 16.96
C GLY A 35 6.46 15.03 16.86
N ILE A 36 5.90 14.71 15.69
CA ILE A 36 5.23 13.44 15.38
C ILE A 36 6.24 12.47 14.77
N GLY A 37 6.56 11.38 15.48
CA GLY A 37 7.56 10.39 15.03
C GLY A 37 7.03 9.28 14.10
N ALA A 38 5.81 9.38 13.58
CA ALA A 38 5.25 8.37 12.68
C ALA A 38 4.21 8.94 11.70
N PHE A 39 4.22 8.44 10.47
CA PHE A 39 3.27 8.82 9.43
C PHE A 39 2.73 7.60 8.68
N ARG A 40 1.40 7.53 8.57
CA ARG A 40 0.72 6.49 7.79
C ARG A 40 0.42 7.01 6.40
N ILE A 41 1.05 6.42 5.40
CA ILE A 41 0.95 6.80 4.00
C ILE A 41 -0.42 6.41 3.46
N ASN A 42 -0.99 7.27 2.61
CA ASN A 42 -2.24 7.01 1.91
C ASN A 42 -2.09 5.80 0.97
N SER A 43 -3.05 4.87 1.01
CA SER A 43 -3.08 3.71 0.11
C SER A 43 -3.15 4.09 -1.37
N GLN A 44 -3.71 5.26 -1.70
CA GLN A 44 -3.83 5.78 -3.07
C GLN A 44 -2.59 6.54 -3.54
N ILE A 45 -1.45 6.39 -2.87
CA ILE A 45 -0.18 7.05 -3.26
C ILE A 45 0.24 6.69 -4.69
N LEU A 46 -0.12 5.49 -5.18
CA LEU A 46 -0.01 5.05 -6.56
C LEU A 46 -1.43 4.79 -7.15
N PRO A 47 -2.14 5.82 -7.61
CA PRO A 47 -3.54 5.68 -8.03
C PRO A 47 -3.67 4.72 -9.20
N LEU A 48 -4.66 3.82 -9.14
CA LEU A 48 -4.99 2.84 -10.19
C LEU A 48 -3.90 1.79 -10.49
N ALA A 49 -2.78 1.73 -9.75
CA ALA A 49 -1.67 0.83 -10.07
C ALA A 49 -2.08 -0.65 -10.23
N THR A 50 -3.06 -1.09 -9.45
CA THR A 50 -3.59 -2.48 -9.48
C THR A 50 -4.95 -2.60 -10.18
N HIS A 51 -5.43 -1.54 -10.83
CA HIS A 51 -6.72 -1.56 -11.53
C HIS A 51 -6.69 -2.50 -12.75
N PRO A 52 -7.66 -3.41 -12.95
CA PRO A 52 -7.59 -4.43 -13.99
C PRO A 52 -7.51 -3.90 -15.43
N ALA A 53 -8.03 -2.70 -15.69
CA ALA A 53 -8.03 -2.08 -17.01
C ALA A 53 -6.99 -0.96 -17.20
N SER A 54 -6.39 -0.48 -16.11
CA SER A 54 -5.56 0.74 -16.13
C SER A 54 -4.34 0.66 -15.23
N GLY A 55 -4.05 -0.53 -14.70
CA GLY A 55 -2.91 -0.81 -13.84
C GLY A 55 -1.58 -0.66 -14.57
N TYR A 56 -0.55 -0.51 -13.76
CA TYR A 56 0.81 -0.24 -14.20
C TYR A 56 1.80 -0.64 -13.11
N HIS A 57 3.05 -0.87 -13.50
CA HIS A 57 4.15 -0.87 -12.55
C HIS A 57 4.77 0.53 -12.48
N LEU A 58 5.31 0.92 -11.32
CA LEU A 58 5.94 2.24 -11.15
C LEU A 58 7.00 2.53 -12.22
N ARG A 59 7.82 1.51 -12.54
CA ARG A 59 8.84 1.56 -13.61
C ARG A 59 8.29 1.91 -14.99
N ASP A 60 7.02 1.60 -15.25
CA ASP A 60 6.37 1.87 -16.52
C ASP A 60 6.05 3.38 -16.64
N MET A 61 5.97 4.10 -15.53
CA MET A 61 5.57 5.51 -15.49
C MET A 61 6.73 6.47 -15.21
N ASP A 62 7.93 5.92 -15.03
CA ASP A 62 9.09 6.61 -14.50
C ASP A 62 10.29 6.53 -15.47
N GLU A 63 10.07 6.94 -16.72
CA GLU A 63 11.05 6.82 -17.81
C GLU A 63 12.36 7.57 -17.53
N ASP A 64 12.28 8.71 -16.84
CA ASP A 64 13.43 9.54 -16.47
C ASP A 64 13.93 9.31 -15.03
N GLY A 65 13.29 8.41 -14.29
CA GLY A 65 13.61 8.11 -12.89
C GLY A 65 13.17 9.19 -11.88
N SER A 66 12.49 10.25 -12.32
CA SER A 66 12.11 11.38 -11.45
C SER A 66 11.15 10.98 -10.33
N ILE A 67 10.23 10.05 -10.57
CA ILE A 67 9.27 9.57 -9.59
C ILE A 67 9.97 8.71 -8.54
N THR A 68 10.78 7.74 -8.97
CA THR A 68 11.56 6.90 -8.05
C THR A 68 12.48 7.77 -7.19
N ALA A 69 13.16 8.75 -7.80
CA ALA A 69 14.00 9.69 -7.06
C ALA A 69 13.22 10.52 -6.03
N ALA A 70 12.01 11.00 -6.37
CA ALA A 70 11.17 11.73 -5.44
C ALA A 70 10.74 10.87 -4.23
N PHE A 71 10.34 9.62 -4.46
CA PHE A 71 10.01 8.69 -3.37
C PHE A 71 11.23 8.35 -2.51
N GLN A 72 12.39 8.10 -3.13
CA GLN A 72 13.64 7.86 -2.39
C GLN A 72 14.03 9.07 -1.53
N GLN A 73 13.85 10.28 -2.05
CA GLN A 73 14.09 11.50 -1.28
C GLN A 73 13.16 11.58 -0.06
N ALA A 74 11.87 11.25 -0.23
CA ALA A 74 10.95 11.19 0.90
C ALA A 74 11.36 10.13 1.93
N GLY A 75 11.77 8.94 1.49
CA GLY A 75 12.26 7.88 2.37
C GLY A 75 13.54 8.25 3.14
N HIS A 76 14.51 8.86 2.45
CA HIS A 76 15.73 9.36 3.09
C HIS A 76 15.41 10.44 4.13
N LEU A 77 14.51 11.37 3.81
CA LEU A 77 14.08 12.41 4.73
C LEU A 77 13.42 11.83 5.98
N ALA A 78 12.54 10.83 5.82
CA ALA A 78 11.94 10.13 6.96
C ALA A 78 13.00 9.48 7.85
N ALA A 79 14.00 8.82 7.26
CA ALA A 79 15.10 8.22 8.00
C ALA A 79 15.99 9.25 8.71
N GLU A 80 16.29 10.39 8.08
CA GLU A 80 17.07 11.49 8.66
C GLU A 80 16.36 12.13 9.85
N LEU A 81 15.04 12.23 9.80
CA LEU A 81 14.20 12.85 10.83
C LEU A 81 13.64 11.85 11.86
N ASP A 82 14.04 10.56 11.79
CA ASP A 82 13.54 9.48 12.66
C ASP A 82 12.00 9.35 12.65
N ILE A 83 11.38 9.52 11.47
CA ILE A 83 9.94 9.37 11.26
C ILE A 83 9.64 7.99 10.71
N ARG A 84 8.86 7.23 11.47
CA ARG A 84 8.43 5.89 11.07
C ARG A 84 7.32 5.93 10.02
N LEU A 85 7.55 5.30 8.88
CA LEU A 85 6.55 5.19 7.80
C LEU A 85 5.81 3.85 7.86
N SER A 86 4.50 3.88 7.62
CA SER A 86 3.67 2.68 7.48
C SER A 86 2.59 2.86 6.41
N PHE A 87 2.02 1.75 5.95
CA PHE A 87 0.82 1.74 5.13
C PHE A 87 -0.31 1.04 5.85
N HIS A 88 -1.53 1.41 5.48
CA HIS A 88 -2.71 0.60 5.75
C HIS A 88 -3.46 0.49 4.42
N PRO A 89 -3.26 -0.62 3.67
CA PRO A 89 -4.01 -0.87 2.45
C PRO A 89 -5.53 -0.72 2.66
N ASP A 90 -6.22 -0.45 1.56
CA ASP A 90 -7.66 -0.20 1.57
C ASP A 90 -8.44 -1.42 2.12
N GLN A 91 -9.63 -1.19 2.68
CA GLN A 91 -10.58 -2.22 3.14
C GLN A 91 -10.96 -3.25 2.05
N PHE A 92 -10.69 -2.97 0.77
CA PHE A 92 -10.89 -3.91 -0.32
C PHE A 92 -9.79 -4.99 -0.42
N VAL A 93 -8.68 -4.85 0.32
CA VAL A 93 -7.62 -5.86 0.42
C VAL A 93 -8.04 -6.92 1.45
N VAL A 94 -8.50 -8.07 0.95
CA VAL A 94 -9.08 -9.16 1.73
C VAL A 94 -8.42 -10.50 1.34
N LEU A 95 -7.31 -10.83 1.99
CA LEU A 95 -6.53 -12.05 1.73
C LEU A 95 -7.29 -13.35 2.01
N ASN A 96 -8.35 -13.29 2.83
CA ASN A 96 -9.13 -14.45 3.25
C ASN A 96 -10.52 -14.55 2.61
N SER A 97 -10.73 -13.83 1.50
CA SER A 97 -12.00 -13.84 0.76
C SER A 97 -12.35 -15.25 0.25
N GLU A 98 -13.65 -15.57 0.19
CA GLU A 98 -14.13 -16.79 -0.47
C GLU A 98 -14.09 -16.68 -2.01
N ARG A 99 -13.87 -15.47 -2.52
CA ARG A 99 -13.81 -15.15 -3.95
C ARG A 99 -12.35 -15.11 -4.42
N PRO A 100 -11.89 -16.07 -5.24
CA PRO A 100 -10.49 -16.14 -5.67
C PRO A 100 -9.99 -14.85 -6.36
N GLU A 101 -10.84 -14.19 -7.13
CA GLU A 101 -10.50 -12.93 -7.80
C GLU A 101 -10.21 -11.79 -6.83
N VAL A 102 -10.86 -11.78 -5.66
CA VAL A 102 -10.57 -10.79 -4.59
C VAL A 102 -9.23 -11.09 -3.93
N VAL A 103 -8.92 -12.37 -3.71
CA VAL A 103 -7.61 -12.78 -3.18
C VAL A 103 -6.50 -12.37 -4.13
N THR A 104 -6.63 -12.65 -5.43
CA THR A 104 -5.65 -12.25 -6.45
C THR A 104 -5.43 -10.74 -6.47
N ALA A 105 -6.51 -9.95 -6.47
CA ALA A 105 -6.39 -8.48 -6.43
C ALA A 105 -5.73 -7.98 -5.14
N SER A 106 -6.04 -8.61 -4.00
CA SER A 106 -5.45 -8.29 -2.70
C SER A 106 -3.95 -8.58 -2.67
N LEU A 107 -3.52 -9.69 -3.26
CA LEU A 107 -2.10 -10.04 -3.39
C LEU A 107 -1.36 -9.01 -4.26
N GLN A 108 -1.95 -8.60 -5.38
CA GLN A 108 -1.37 -7.57 -6.25
C GLN A 108 -1.21 -6.23 -5.53
N GLU A 109 -2.21 -5.79 -4.77
CA GLU A 109 -2.14 -4.57 -3.96
C GLU A 109 -1.06 -4.66 -2.89
N MET A 110 -1.00 -5.79 -2.18
CA MET A 110 0.03 -6.00 -1.16
C MET A 110 1.45 -6.01 -1.73
N HIS A 111 1.66 -6.62 -2.90
CA HIS A 111 2.98 -6.63 -3.55
C HIS A 111 3.36 -5.23 -4.04
N MET A 112 2.42 -4.49 -4.64
CA MET A 112 2.65 -3.11 -5.07
C MET A 112 3.03 -2.20 -3.89
N GLN A 113 2.30 -2.29 -2.76
CA GLN A 113 2.63 -1.51 -1.58
C GLN A 113 3.94 -1.95 -0.92
N ALA A 114 4.28 -3.25 -0.97
CA ALA A 114 5.56 -3.75 -0.46
C ALA A 114 6.76 -3.27 -1.28
N ASP A 115 6.61 -3.18 -2.61
CA ASP A 115 7.62 -2.62 -3.50
C ASP A 115 7.88 -1.14 -3.15
N LEU A 116 6.80 -0.35 -2.99
CA LEU A 116 6.93 1.05 -2.58
C LEU A 116 7.48 1.18 -1.16
N ALA A 117 7.02 0.35 -0.21
CA ALA A 117 7.54 0.33 1.15
C ALA A 117 9.04 0.03 1.18
N SER A 118 9.51 -0.86 0.32
CA SER A 118 10.94 -1.15 0.17
C SER A 118 11.72 0.04 -0.39
N LEU A 119 11.11 0.80 -1.30
CA LEU A 119 11.73 1.98 -1.91
C LEU A 119 11.93 3.13 -0.92
N ILE A 120 10.95 3.34 -0.02
CA ILE A 120 10.94 4.48 0.91
C ILE A 120 11.34 4.12 2.33
N GLY A 121 11.60 2.84 2.62
CA GLY A 121 11.93 2.38 3.98
C GLY A 121 10.73 2.35 4.93
N ALA A 122 9.52 2.03 4.45
CA ALA A 122 8.36 1.85 5.33
C ALA A 122 8.36 0.45 5.99
N ASP A 123 7.97 0.42 7.25
CA ASP A 123 8.15 -0.74 8.13
C ASP A 123 7.01 -1.76 8.02
N VAL A 124 5.77 -1.28 7.97
CA VAL A 124 4.57 -2.12 8.18
C VAL A 124 3.50 -1.83 7.15
N LEU A 125 2.88 -2.89 6.63
CA LEU A 125 1.64 -2.92 5.87
C LEU A 125 0.55 -3.50 6.78
N THR A 126 -0.28 -2.64 7.38
CA THR A 126 -1.30 -3.07 8.34
C THR A 126 -2.60 -3.47 7.64
N LEU A 127 -3.06 -4.71 7.85
CA LEU A 127 -4.33 -5.22 7.35
C LEU A 127 -5.25 -5.67 8.49
N HIS A 128 -6.55 -5.51 8.29
CA HIS A 128 -7.53 -6.28 9.05
C HIS A 128 -7.56 -7.73 8.55
N ALA A 129 -7.95 -8.65 9.43
CA ALA A 129 -8.13 -10.06 9.06
C ALA A 129 -9.18 -10.29 7.94
N GLY A 130 -10.14 -9.36 7.78
CA GLY A 130 -11.00 -9.29 6.60
C GLY A 130 -12.38 -9.94 6.76
N SER A 131 -12.68 -10.94 5.92
CA SER A 131 -13.95 -11.65 5.93
C SER A 131 -14.07 -12.55 7.15
N SER A 132 -15.27 -12.77 7.69
CA SER A 132 -15.54 -13.79 8.72
C SER A 132 -16.42 -14.93 8.20
N ALA A 133 -16.50 -15.09 6.86
CA ALA A 133 -17.39 -16.05 6.22
C ALA A 133 -17.04 -17.50 6.61
N GLY A 134 -18.05 -18.34 6.79
CA GLY A 134 -17.87 -19.71 7.29
C GLY A 134 -17.49 -19.81 8.77
N GLY A 135 -17.42 -18.70 9.51
CA GLY A 135 -17.05 -18.65 10.93
C GLY A 135 -15.56 -18.39 11.15
N LEU A 136 -15.21 -18.06 12.40
CA LEU A 136 -13.86 -17.61 12.78
C LEU A 136 -12.76 -18.62 12.41
N ALA A 137 -12.96 -19.90 12.71
CA ALA A 137 -11.96 -20.94 12.45
C ALA A 137 -11.63 -21.07 10.94
N GLU A 138 -12.64 -21.23 10.09
CA GLU A 138 -12.47 -21.32 8.64
C GLU A 138 -11.88 -20.04 8.05
N SER A 139 -12.29 -18.91 8.59
CA SER A 139 -11.77 -17.61 8.20
C SER A 139 -10.28 -17.45 8.50
N LEU A 140 -9.82 -17.91 9.67
CA LEU A 140 -8.39 -17.88 10.02
C LEU A 140 -7.57 -18.84 9.15
N ILE A 141 -8.10 -20.02 8.83
CA ILE A 141 -7.46 -20.96 7.88
C ILE A 141 -7.30 -20.32 6.50
N ARG A 142 -8.32 -19.61 6.00
CA ARG A 142 -8.21 -18.89 4.73
C ARG A 142 -7.22 -17.72 4.82
N LEU A 143 -7.18 -17.02 5.94
CA LEU A 143 -6.22 -15.93 6.15
C LEU A 143 -4.79 -16.44 6.13
N GLU A 144 -4.50 -17.52 6.85
CA GLU A 144 -3.20 -18.19 6.84
C GLU A 144 -2.78 -18.54 5.40
N ARG A 145 -3.64 -19.23 4.64
CA ARG A 145 -3.38 -19.55 3.23
C ARG A 145 -3.19 -18.31 2.35
N GLY A 146 -3.90 -17.23 2.63
CA GLY A 146 -3.74 -15.95 1.91
C GLY A 146 -2.38 -15.31 2.20
N ILE A 147 -1.94 -15.33 3.46
CA ILE A 147 -0.64 -14.82 3.90
C ILE A 147 0.51 -15.66 3.33
N GLU A 148 0.36 -16.98 3.25
CA GLU A 148 1.35 -17.88 2.66
C GLU A 148 1.63 -17.60 1.18
N GLN A 149 0.66 -17.01 0.48
CA GLN A 149 0.79 -16.61 -0.94
C GLN A 149 1.49 -15.25 -1.11
N LEU A 150 1.73 -14.49 -0.04
CA LEU A 150 2.47 -13.23 -0.12
C LEU A 150 3.95 -13.50 -0.43
N ALA A 151 4.51 -12.70 -1.34
CA ALA A 151 5.95 -12.63 -1.54
C ALA A 151 6.63 -12.13 -0.25
N ALA A 152 7.89 -12.52 -0.04
CA ALA A 152 8.63 -12.20 1.19
C ALA A 152 8.59 -10.70 1.58
N PRO A 153 8.80 -9.73 0.65
CA PRO A 153 8.77 -8.30 1.02
C PRO A 153 7.44 -7.83 1.62
N ALA A 154 6.32 -8.39 1.14
CA ALA A 154 4.98 -8.09 1.65
C ALA A 154 4.68 -8.85 2.94
N ARG A 155 5.07 -10.13 3.01
CA ARG A 155 4.83 -10.99 4.17
C ARG A 155 5.62 -10.52 5.40
N GLU A 156 6.87 -10.10 5.21
CA GLU A 156 7.75 -9.62 6.29
C GLU A 156 7.29 -8.28 6.88
N ARG A 157 6.54 -7.48 6.11
CA ARG A 157 5.98 -6.19 6.55
C ARG A 157 4.54 -6.29 7.02
N LEU A 158 3.89 -7.45 6.89
CA LEU A 158 2.48 -7.59 7.24
C LEU A 158 2.26 -7.39 8.75
N GLY A 159 1.44 -6.40 9.11
CA GLY A 159 0.84 -6.26 10.42
C GLY A 159 -0.64 -6.65 10.37
N LEU A 160 -1.14 -7.37 11.37
CA LEU A 160 -2.57 -7.65 11.51
C LEU A 160 -3.17 -6.78 12.61
N GLU A 161 -4.24 -6.08 12.26
CA GLU A 161 -5.04 -5.26 13.18
C GLU A 161 -6.33 -5.99 13.55
N ASN A 162 -6.64 -6.05 14.84
CA ASN A 162 -7.93 -6.53 15.34
C ASN A 162 -9.06 -5.59 14.88
N ASP A 163 -10.29 -6.10 14.84
CA ASP A 163 -11.46 -5.26 14.58
C ASP A 163 -12.54 -5.47 15.66
N ASP A 164 -13.43 -4.48 15.80
CA ASP A 164 -14.41 -4.43 16.89
C ASP A 164 -15.62 -5.36 16.69
N ARG A 165 -15.64 -6.19 15.64
CA ARG A 165 -16.84 -6.95 15.25
C ARG A 165 -16.60 -8.44 15.02
N ARG A 166 -15.56 -8.77 14.28
CA ARG A 166 -15.27 -10.10 13.72
C ARG A 166 -14.02 -10.70 14.33
N PHE A 167 -13.01 -9.88 14.60
CA PHE A 167 -11.72 -10.32 15.15
C PHE A 167 -11.29 -9.45 16.34
N PRO A 168 -11.99 -9.55 17.49
CA PRO A 168 -11.61 -8.81 18.68
C PRO A 168 -10.30 -9.35 19.28
N PRO A 169 -9.54 -8.54 20.04
CA PRO A 169 -8.39 -9.04 20.78
C PRO A 169 -8.82 -10.12 21.78
N THR A 170 -8.06 -11.21 21.87
CA THR A 170 -8.27 -12.23 22.90
C THR A 170 -7.94 -11.62 24.27
N SER A 171 -8.91 -11.70 25.19
CA SER A 171 -8.80 -11.34 26.60
C SER A 171 -7.94 -12.30 27.41
#